data_AF-A0A5E4K199-F1
#
_entry.id   AF-A0A5E4K199-F1
#
_cell.length_a   1.000
_cell.length_b   1.000
_cell.length_c   1.000
_cell.angle_alpha   90.00
_cell.angle_beta   90.00
_cell.angle_gamma   90.00
#
_symmetry.space_group_name_H-M   'P 1'
#
loop_
_entity.id
_entity.type
_entity.pdbx_description
1 polymer ?
#
loop_
_entity_poly.entity_id
_entity_poly.type
_entity_poly.pdbx_seq_one_letter_code
_entity_poly.pdbx_strand_id
1 'polypeptide(L)'
;MKRVVIESPYAGTSEDEEKRLEETRRNIKYARACYNDSLRKGEAPYASHLNFPQPGVLDDNVPEDRKRGIDAGLEITRDFDLTAVYTDLGISKGMTYGIERAKTLGRLVEERQLGENWEEEYEKRVGTHSHNGLFA
;
A
#
# COMPACT_ATOMS: atom_id res chain seq x y z
N MET A 1 -15.11 13.62 -3.51
CA MET A 1 -14.26 12.76 -2.66
C MET A 1 -12.82 12.95 -3.13
N LYS A 2 -11.87 13.18 -2.22
CA LYS A 2 -10.45 13.35 -2.58
C LYS A 2 -9.88 12.01 -3.05
N ARG A 3 -9.23 11.97 -4.22
CA ARG A 3 -8.54 10.78 -4.76
C ARG A 3 -7.13 10.75 -4.17
N VAL A 4 -6.80 9.66 -3.50
CA VAL A 4 -5.59 9.57 -2.68
C VAL A 4 -4.75 8.39 -3.13
N VAL A 5 -3.49 8.63 -3.45
CA VAL A 5 -2.50 7.57 -3.60
C VAL A 5 -2.02 7.20 -2.21
N ILE A 6 -2.05 5.92 -1.89
CA ILE A 6 -1.49 5.40 -0.64
C ILE A 6 -0.07 4.93 -0.93
N GLU A 7 0.90 5.48 -0.21
CA GLU A 7 2.27 4.99 -0.17
C GLU A 7 2.51 4.31 1.18
N SER A 8 2.88 3.03 1.12
CA SER A 8 3.22 2.19 2.27
C SER A 8 4.17 1.08 1.81
N PRO A 9 4.96 0.46 2.70
CA PRO A 9 5.83 -0.63 2.29
C PRO A 9 5.01 -1.83 1.78
N TYR A 10 5.62 -2.62 0.90
CA TYR A 10 5.05 -3.86 0.37
C TYR A 10 6.00 -5.04 0.61
N ALA A 11 7.09 -5.12 -0.14
CA ALA A 11 8.05 -6.20 -0.01
C ALA A 11 8.84 -6.11 1.30
N GLY A 12 9.06 -7.25 1.94
CA GLY A 12 10.07 -7.41 2.98
C GLY A 12 11.48 -7.19 2.43
N THR A 13 12.41 -6.84 3.32
CA THR A 13 13.80 -6.49 2.96
C THR A 13 14.83 -7.43 3.54
N SER A 14 14.42 -8.38 4.39
CA SER A 14 15.31 -9.40 4.93
C SER A 14 15.98 -10.23 3.84
N GLU A 15 17.25 -10.57 4.03
CA GLU A 15 17.97 -11.54 3.18
C GLU A 15 17.48 -12.98 3.41
N ASP A 16 16.95 -13.24 4.61
CA ASP A 16 16.31 -14.50 4.97
C ASP A 16 14.93 -14.58 4.31
N GLU A 17 14.67 -15.65 3.56
CA GLU A 17 13.44 -15.80 2.78
C GLU A 17 12.19 -15.92 3.66
N GLU A 18 12.25 -16.67 4.76
CA GLU A 18 11.11 -16.86 5.65
C GLU A 18 10.73 -15.52 6.32
N LYS A 19 11.74 -14.81 6.84
CA LYS A 19 11.56 -13.48 7.44
C LYS A 19 11.06 -12.46 6.42
N ARG A 20 11.58 -12.48 5.19
CA ARG A 20 11.13 -11.58 4.12
C ARG A 20 9.66 -11.81 3.77
N LEU A 21 9.20 -13.07 3.75
CA LEU A 21 7.80 -13.40 3.54
C LEU A 21 6.93 -12.95 4.72
N GLU A 22 7.40 -13.10 5.96
CA GLU A 22 6.73 -12.59 7.17
C GLU A 22 6.59 -11.05 7.13
N GLU A 23 7.68 -10.34 6.85
CA GLU A 23 7.69 -8.88 6.67
C GLU A 23 6.72 -8.45 5.55
N THR A 24 6.72 -9.16 4.42
CA THR A 24 5.80 -8.87 3.31
C THR A 24 4.34 -9.05 3.74
N ARG A 25 4.02 -10.12 4.48
CA ARG A 25 2.66 -10.32 5.03
C ARG A 25 2.27 -9.18 5.96
N ARG A 26 3.17 -8.77 6.85
CA ARG A 26 2.94 -7.64 7.77
C ARG A 26 2.72 -6.33 7.02
N ASN A 27 3.52 -6.05 6.00
CA ASN A 27 3.39 -4.87 5.15
C ASN A 27 2.06 -4.85 4.37
N ILE A 28 1.59 -6.00 3.88
CA ILE A 28 0.28 -6.11 3.22
C ILE A 28 -0.86 -5.79 4.21
N LYS A 29 -0.80 -6.30 5.44
CA LYS A 29 -1.77 -5.94 6.50
C LYS A 29 -1.76 -4.43 6.75
N TYR A 30 -0.57 -3.85 6.88
CA TYR A 30 -0.38 -2.42 7.07
C TYR A 30 -0.95 -1.59 5.91
N ALA A 31 -0.67 -1.95 4.67
CA ALA A 31 -1.22 -1.29 3.49
C ALA A 31 -2.76 -1.32 3.46
N ARG A 32 -3.38 -2.45 3.86
CA ARG A 32 -4.84 -2.57 4.02
C ARG A 32 -5.38 -1.69 5.15
N ALA A 33 -4.65 -1.58 6.27
CA ALA A 33 -5.00 -0.67 7.36
C ALA A 33 -4.95 0.80 6.92
N CYS A 34 -3.93 1.19 6.14
CA CYS A 34 -3.81 2.53 5.53
C CYS A 34 -4.99 2.82 4.59
N TYR A 35 -5.38 1.84 3.77
CA TYR A 35 -6.55 1.93 2.89
C TYR A 35 -7.82 2.21 3.69
N ASN A 36 -8.01 1.50 4.80
CA ASN A 36 -9.15 1.70 5.69
C ASN A 36 -9.13 3.08 6.37
N ASP A 37 -7.98 3.55 6.84
CA ASP A 37 -7.84 4.90 7.42
C ASP A 37 -8.27 5.98 6.41
N SER A 38 -7.75 5.92 5.17
CA SER A 38 -8.13 6.86 4.11
C SER A 38 -9.64 6.79 3.79
N LEU A 39 -10.23 5.59 3.69
CA LEU A 39 -11.68 5.43 3.51
C LEU A 39 -12.48 6.06 4.66
N ARG A 40 -12.04 5.91 5.92
CA ARG A 40 -12.71 6.51 7.09
C ARG A 40 -12.63 8.03 7.12
N LYS A 41 -11.63 8.62 6.44
CA LYS A 41 -11.53 10.08 6.20
C LYS A 41 -12.45 10.56 5.08
N GLY A 42 -13.22 9.67 4.44
CA GLY A 42 -14.11 10.01 3.33
C GLY A 42 -13.33 10.29 2.04
N GLU A 43 -12.23 9.57 1.82
CA GLU A 43 -11.36 9.66 0.64
C GLU A 43 -11.56 8.45 -0.29
N ALA A 44 -11.06 8.56 -1.53
CA ALA A 44 -11.02 7.51 -2.54
C ALA A 44 -9.56 7.04 -2.71
N PRO A 45 -9.07 6.15 -1.83
CA PRO A 45 -7.71 5.64 -1.90
C PRO A 45 -7.46 4.68 -3.07
N TYR A 46 -6.21 4.64 -3.52
CA TYR A 46 -5.66 3.65 -4.45
C TYR A 46 -4.21 3.33 -4.11
N ALA A 47 -3.82 2.05 -4.17
CA ALA A 47 -2.49 1.57 -3.81
C ALA A 47 -2.03 0.51 -4.83
N SER A 48 -1.36 0.92 -5.91
CA SER A 48 -1.00 0.00 -7.00
C SER A 48 -0.20 -1.22 -6.52
N HIS A 49 0.71 -1.02 -5.55
CA HIS A 49 1.50 -2.10 -4.93
C HIS A 49 0.67 -3.11 -4.15
N LEU A 50 -0.52 -2.72 -3.66
CA LEU A 50 -1.45 -3.65 -3.01
C LEU A 50 -2.41 -4.27 -4.04
N ASN A 51 -2.86 -3.49 -5.02
CA ASN A 51 -3.94 -3.87 -5.93
C ASN A 51 -3.51 -4.80 -7.06
N PHE A 52 -2.32 -4.63 -7.64
CA PHE A 52 -1.90 -5.40 -8.80
C PHE A 52 -1.17 -6.72 -8.49
N PRO A 53 -0.30 -6.80 -7.47
CA PRO A 53 0.41 -8.04 -7.13
C PRO A 53 -0.51 -9.06 -6.44
N GLN A 54 -1.46 -9.61 -7.19
CA GLN A 54 -2.48 -10.54 -6.73
C GLN A 54 -2.48 -11.80 -7.61
N PRO A 55 -2.77 -12.98 -7.05
CA PRO A 55 -2.90 -14.21 -7.83
C PRO A 55 -3.87 -14.04 -9.00
N GLY A 56 -3.40 -14.36 -10.21
CA GLY A 56 -4.17 -14.21 -11.45
C GLY A 56 -4.18 -12.79 -12.05
N VAL A 57 -3.40 -11.85 -11.50
CA VAL A 57 -3.28 -10.48 -12.00
C VAL A 57 -1.84 -10.17 -12.46
N LEU A 58 -0.91 -9.94 -11.53
CA LEU A 58 0.52 -9.72 -11.79
C LEU A 58 1.35 -10.38 -10.69
N ASP A 59 2.54 -10.88 -11.02
CA ASP A 59 3.54 -11.34 -10.05
C ASP A 59 4.65 -10.30 -9.91
N ASP A 60 4.80 -9.69 -8.73
CA ASP A 60 5.82 -8.68 -8.50
C ASP A 60 7.25 -9.24 -8.59
N ASN A 61 7.45 -10.55 -8.47
CA ASN A 61 8.77 -11.17 -8.69
C ASN A 61 9.14 -11.28 -10.17
N VAL A 62 8.18 -11.13 -11.08
CA VAL A 62 8.41 -11.10 -12.53
C VAL A 62 8.66 -9.64 -12.95
N PRO A 63 9.87 -9.28 -13.43
CA PRO A 63 10.23 -7.89 -13.73
C PRO A 63 9.28 -7.18 -14.71
N GLU A 64 8.80 -7.89 -15.73
CA GLU A 64 7.86 -7.37 -16.73
C GLU A 64 6.50 -7.04 -16.10
N ASP A 65 6.00 -7.90 -15.22
CA ASP A 65 4.73 -7.71 -14.52
C ASP A 65 4.84 -6.56 -13.52
N ARG A 66 5.92 -6.51 -12.73
CA ARG A 66 6.23 -5.35 -11.87
C ARG A 66 6.21 -4.05 -12.67
N LYS A 67 6.89 -4.03 -13.82
CA LYS A 67 6.93 -2.84 -14.68
C LYS A 67 5.53 -2.43 -15.13
N ARG A 68 4.71 -3.37 -15.60
CA ARG A 68 3.31 -3.11 -16.01
C ARG A 68 2.49 -2.54 -14.87
N GLY A 69 2.63 -3.09 -13.66
CA GLY A 69 1.92 -2.61 -12.47
C GLY A 69 2.32 -1.17 -12.09
N ILE A 70 3.62 -0.85 -12.17
CA ILE A 70 4.12 0.52 -11.95
C ILE A 70 3.55 1.46 -13.01
N ASP A 71 3.69 1.14 -14.30
CA ASP A 71 3.21 1.99 -15.40
C ASP A 71 1.69 2.25 -15.29
N ALA A 72 0.89 1.20 -15.03
CA ALA A 72 -0.55 1.31 -14.87
C ALA A 72 -0.93 2.15 -13.65
N GLY A 73 -0.23 1.95 -12.51
CA GLY A 73 -0.45 2.73 -11.30
C GLY A 73 -0.14 4.22 -11.50
N LEU A 74 0.92 4.52 -12.25
CA LEU A 74 1.29 5.89 -12.60
C LEU A 74 0.24 6.57 -13.47
N GLU A 75 -0.33 5.87 -14.46
CA GLU A 75 -1.36 6.43 -15.32
C GLU A 75 -2.67 6.64 -14.57
N ILE A 76 -3.14 5.63 -13.83
CA ILE A 76 -4.38 5.72 -13.01
C ILE A 76 -4.29 6.89 -12.06
N THR A 77 -3.14 7.04 -11.39
CA THR A 77 -2.99 8.04 -10.34
C THR A 77 -2.64 9.41 -10.86
N ARG A 78 -2.38 9.59 -12.17
CA ARG A 78 -1.85 10.83 -12.76
C ARG A 78 -2.49 12.10 -12.20
N ASP A 79 -3.81 12.16 -12.22
CA ASP A 79 -4.58 13.34 -11.81
C ASP A 79 -5.09 13.26 -10.36
N PHE A 80 -4.58 12.37 -9.52
CA PHE A 80 -5.00 12.26 -8.11
C PHE A 80 -4.62 13.50 -7.30
N ASP A 81 -5.40 13.79 -6.27
CA ASP A 81 -5.34 15.06 -5.54
C ASP A 81 -4.23 15.05 -4.46
N LEU A 82 -3.91 13.87 -3.91
CA LEU A 82 -2.99 13.70 -2.79
C LEU A 82 -2.24 12.37 -2.88
N THR A 83 -0.99 12.36 -2.44
CA THR A 83 -0.25 11.16 -2.03
C THR A 83 -0.11 11.15 -0.51
N ALA A 84 -0.75 10.19 0.15
CA ALA A 84 -0.64 9.96 1.58
C ALA A 84 0.47 8.93 1.86
N VAL A 85 1.49 9.33 2.61
CA VAL A 85 2.68 8.53 2.91
C VAL A 85 2.58 8.03 4.35
N TYR A 86 2.36 6.74 4.53
CA TYR A 86 2.19 6.14 5.85
C TYR A 86 3.54 5.65 6.40
N THR A 87 4.02 6.26 7.49
CA THR A 87 5.43 6.18 7.92
C THR A 87 5.69 5.27 9.12
N ASP A 88 4.68 4.63 9.73
CA ASP A 88 4.85 3.79 10.92
C ASP A 88 5.86 2.63 10.71
N LEU A 89 5.99 2.13 9.48
CA LEU A 89 6.92 1.05 9.11
C LEU A 89 8.15 1.54 8.34
N GLY A 90 8.44 2.85 8.42
CA GLY A 90 9.51 3.50 7.65
C GLY A 90 9.15 3.74 6.19
N ILE A 91 10.12 4.27 5.44
CA ILE A 91 9.97 4.61 4.01
C ILE A 91 10.81 3.63 3.18
N SER A 92 10.14 2.83 2.35
CA SER A 92 10.80 1.90 1.44
C SER A 92 11.32 2.60 0.17
N LYS A 93 12.23 1.94 -0.57
CA LYS A 93 12.70 2.44 -1.87
C LYS A 93 11.56 2.67 -2.87
N GLY A 94 10.55 1.79 -2.86
CA GLY A 94 9.36 1.93 -3.70
C GLY A 94 8.56 3.18 -3.34
N MET A 95 8.37 3.44 -2.05
CA MET A 95 7.70 4.66 -1.57
C MET A 95 8.48 5.92 -1.95
N THR A 96 9.82 5.91 -1.84
CA THR A 96 10.64 7.06 -2.28
C THR A 96 10.37 7.40 -3.74
N TYR A 97 10.29 6.39 -4.62
CA TYR A 97 9.94 6.61 -6.02
C TYR A 97 8.54 7.24 -6.19
N GLY A 98 7.54 6.75 -5.47
CA GLY A 98 6.18 7.29 -5.47
C GLY A 98 6.10 8.75 -4.97
N ILE A 99 6.85 9.07 -3.91
CA ILE A 99 6.94 10.41 -3.33
C ILE A 99 7.57 11.40 -4.32
N GLU A 100 8.72 11.04 -4.91
CA GLU A 100 9.39 11.91 -5.89
C GLU A 100 8.53 12.13 -7.14
N ARG A 101 7.77 11.10 -7.54
CA ARG A 101 6.80 11.23 -8.63
C ARG A 101 5.67 12.18 -8.28
N ALA A 102 5.10 12.09 -7.09
CA ALA A 102 4.05 12.99 -6.62
C ALA A 102 4.52 14.45 -6.65
N LYS A 103 5.74 14.71 -6.16
CA LYS A 103 6.38 16.04 -6.23
C LYS A 103 6.54 16.53 -7.67
N THR A 104 7.02 15.67 -8.56
CA THR A 104 7.20 16.00 -10.00
C THR A 104 5.88 16.38 -10.68
N LEU A 105 4.78 15.74 -10.27
CA LEU A 105 3.43 16.02 -10.78
C LEU A 105 2.74 17.19 -10.07
N GLY A 106 3.39 17.82 -9.07
CA GLY A 106 2.77 18.87 -8.26
C GLY A 106 1.62 18.37 -7.37
N ARG A 107 1.54 17.05 -7.13
CA ARG A 107 0.54 16.45 -6.25
C ARG A 107 0.92 16.74 -4.79
N LEU A 108 -0.07 17.07 -3.96
CA LEU A 108 0.15 17.22 -2.52
C LEU A 108 0.71 15.92 -1.93
N VAL A 109 1.64 16.05 -1.00
CA VAL A 109 2.19 14.92 -0.24
C VAL A 109 1.93 15.17 1.23
N GLU A 110 1.31 14.19 1.90
CA GLU A 110 0.93 14.27 3.31
C GLU A 110 1.46 13.03 4.03
N GLU A 111 2.28 13.23 5.07
CA GLU A 111 2.70 12.13 5.93
C GLU A 111 1.60 11.78 6.92
N ARG A 112 1.40 10.48 7.14
CA ARG A 112 0.37 9.94 8.02
C ARG A 112 0.95 8.82 8.88
N GLN A 113 0.32 8.62 10.03
CA GLN A 113 0.61 7.53 10.93
C GLN A 113 -0.70 6.92 11.44
N LEU A 114 -0.70 5.60 11.60
CA LEU A 114 -1.79 4.83 12.23
C LEU A 114 -1.57 4.67 13.74
N GLY A 115 -0.33 4.83 14.21
CA GLY A 115 0.07 4.70 15.61
C GLY A 115 0.49 3.27 15.98
N GLU A 116 1.05 3.11 17.19
CA GLU A 116 1.68 1.86 17.66
C GLU A 116 0.73 0.64 17.65
N ASN A 117 -0.57 0.87 17.86
CA ASN A 117 -1.57 -0.20 17.97
C ASN A 117 -2.23 -0.57 16.63
N TRP A 118 -1.71 -0.11 15.48
CA TRP A 118 -2.35 -0.32 14.18
C TRP A 118 -2.58 -1.80 13.87
N GLU A 119 -1.66 -2.67 14.29
CA GLU A 119 -1.70 -4.11 13.98
C GLU A 119 -2.80 -4.81 14.79
N GLU A 120 -2.94 -4.47 16.08
CA GLU A 120 -4.03 -4.98 16.92
C GLU A 120 -5.40 -4.53 16.39
N GLU A 121 -5.53 -3.26 16.00
CA GLU A 121 -6.77 -2.72 15.43
C GLU A 121 -7.12 -3.34 14.08
N TYR A 122 -6.11 -3.66 13.26
CA TYR A 122 -6.29 -4.41 12.02
C TYR A 122 -6.85 -5.81 12.29
N GLU A 123 -6.26 -6.56 13.22
CA GLU A 123 -6.70 -7.93 13.54
C GLU A 123 -8.12 -7.97 14.14
N LYS A 124 -8.48 -7.03 15.01
CA LYS A 124 -9.86 -6.88 15.51
C LYS A 124 -10.87 -6.72 14.37
N ARG A 125 -10.50 -5.94 13.34
CA ARG A 125 -11.36 -5.69 12.19
C ARG A 125 -11.44 -6.90 11.26
N VAL A 126 -10.35 -7.63 11.07
CA VAL A 126 -10.35 -8.89 10.32
C VAL A 126 -11.24 -9.93 11.02
N GLY A 127 -11.13 -10.06 12.34
CA GLY A 127 -11.92 -11.01 13.14
C GLY A 127 -13.44 -10.74 13.11
N THR A 128 -13.86 -9.52 12.79
CA THR A 128 -15.27 -9.14 12.63
C THR A 128 -15.71 -9.07 11.16
N HIS A 129 -14.81 -9.34 10.21
CA HIS A 129 -15.12 -9.27 8.79
C HIS A 129 -15.91 -10.51 8.34
N SER A 130 -17.11 -10.29 7.77
CA SER A 130 -18.04 -11.36 7.37
C SER A 130 -17.47 -12.37 6.36
N HIS A 131 -16.41 -11.98 5.63
CA HIS A 131 -15.78 -12.78 4.58
C HIS A 131 -14.37 -13.26 4.97
N ASN A 132 -13.99 -13.20 6.25
CA ASN A 132 -12.63 -13.58 6.68
C ASN A 132 -12.23 -15.01 6.23
N GLY A 133 -13.20 -15.92 6.11
CA GLY A 133 -12.95 -17.30 5.66
C GLY A 133 -12.92 -17.53 4.14
N LEU A 134 -13.18 -16.52 3.31
CA LEU A 134 -13.22 -16.70 1.84
C LEU A 134 -11.83 -16.68 1.18
N PHE A 135 -10.81 -16.23 1.90
CA PHE A 135 -9.46 -16.01 1.38
C PHE A 135 -8.38 -16.67 2.24
N ALA A 136 -8.76 -17.68 3.03
CA ALA A 136 -7.87 -18.52 3.82
C ALA A 136 -7.26 -19.64 2.96
#